data_AF-A0AAD9E7I1-F1
#
_entry.id   AF-A0AAD9E7I1-F1
#
_cell.length_a   1.000
_cell.length_b   1.000
_cell.length_c   1.000
_cell.angle_alpha   90.00
_cell.angle_beta   90.00
_cell.angle_gamma   90.00
#
_symmetry.space_group_name_H-M   'P 1'
#
loop_
_entity.id
_entity.type
_entity.pdbx_description
1 polymer ?
#
loop_
_entity_poly.entity_id
_entity_poly.type
_entity_poly.pdbx_seq_one_letter_code
_entity_poly.pdbx_strand_id
1 'polypeptide(L)'
;MAPTLAQSQHNLIRDMLTDGGFTNAEIATAARCSARAVRRIRQRLDCFGATRAPPNGGGRPRDITPPMLSALFERLIEKPDMYLEEMAVFLFDEFDTLVTASTIGRTLRRAA
;
A
#
# COMPACT_ATOMS: atom_id res chain seq x y z
N MET A 1 -20.00 -10.61 -6.07
CA MET A 1 -19.30 -9.34 -6.41
C MET A 1 -19.26 -9.21 -7.91
N ALA A 2 -19.46 -8.01 -8.47
CA ALA A 2 -19.23 -7.79 -9.90
C ALA A 2 -17.72 -7.90 -10.20
N PRO A 3 -17.33 -8.45 -11.37
CA PRO A 3 -15.93 -8.53 -11.76
C PRO A 3 -15.31 -7.13 -11.87
N THR A 4 -14.05 -7.00 -11.48
CA THR A 4 -13.28 -5.76 -11.65
C THR A 4 -13.05 -5.48 -13.13
N LEU A 5 -13.09 -4.21 -13.53
CA LEU A 5 -12.75 -3.81 -14.90
C LEU A 5 -11.33 -4.26 -15.27
N ALA A 6 -11.18 -4.78 -16.48
CA ALA A 6 -9.89 -5.18 -17.02
C ALA A 6 -8.98 -3.96 -17.21
N GLN A 7 -7.66 -4.17 -17.21
CA GLN A 7 -6.70 -3.08 -17.40
C GLN A 7 -6.88 -2.40 -18.77
N SER A 8 -7.23 -3.17 -19.81
CA SER A 8 -7.55 -2.63 -21.14
C SER A 8 -8.72 -1.63 -21.09
N GLN A 9 -9.76 -1.92 -20.31
CA GLN A 9 -10.90 -1.01 -20.12
C GLN A 9 -10.48 0.25 -19.37
N HIS A 10 -9.63 0.13 -18.35
CA HIS A 10 -9.07 1.29 -17.65
C HIS A 10 -8.26 2.20 -18.57
N ASN A 11 -7.44 1.63 -19.45
CA ASN A 11 -6.64 2.41 -20.40
C ASN A 11 -7.55 3.13 -21.41
N LEU A 12 -8.51 2.42 -22.02
CA LEU A 12 -9.47 3.02 -22.95
C LEU A 12 -10.24 4.19 -22.32
N ILE A 13 -10.74 4.02 -21.09
CA ILE A 13 -11.46 5.09 -20.38
C ILE A 13 -10.55 6.29 -20.12
N ARG A 14 -9.28 6.06 -19.73
CA ARG A 14 -8.32 7.14 -19.50
C ARG A 14 -8.05 7.92 -20.79
N ASP A 15 -7.81 7.21 -21.89
CA ASP A 15 -7.44 7.82 -23.15
C ASP A 15 -8.63 8.65 -23.69
N MET A 16 -9.85 8.09 -23.69
CA MET A 16 -11.06 8.85 -24.07
C MET A 16 -11.35 10.04 -23.14
N LEU A 17 -11.03 9.95 -21.85
CA LEU A 17 -11.17 11.09 -20.93
C LEU A 17 -10.13 12.17 -21.17
N THR A 18 -8.95 11.81 -21.66
CA THR A 18 -7.83 12.72 -21.94
C THR A 18 -8.03 13.42 -23.28
N ASP A 19 -8.51 12.69 -24.28
CA ASP A 19 -8.84 13.23 -25.62
C ASP A 19 -9.99 14.25 -25.56
N GLY A 20 -10.85 14.15 -24.53
CA GLY A 20 -11.99 15.05 -24.34
C GLY A 20 -13.11 14.81 -25.35
N GLY A 21 -14.15 15.64 -25.31
CA GLY A 21 -15.25 15.60 -26.30
C GLY A 21 -16.27 14.46 -26.15
N PHE A 22 -16.00 13.45 -25.32
CA PHE A 22 -16.94 12.35 -25.07
C PHE A 22 -17.76 12.54 -23.79
N THR A 23 -19.04 12.24 -23.87
CA THR A 23 -19.92 12.12 -22.71
C THR A 23 -19.62 10.84 -21.92
N ASN A 24 -19.98 10.83 -20.63
CA ASN A 24 -19.80 9.64 -19.80
C ASN A 24 -20.57 8.41 -20.32
N ALA A 25 -21.68 8.63 -21.04
CA ALA A 25 -22.48 7.57 -21.61
C ALA A 25 -21.79 6.90 -22.82
N GLU A 26 -21.15 7.70 -23.68
CA GLU A 26 -20.39 7.21 -24.83
C GLU A 26 -19.15 6.41 -24.38
N ILE A 27 -18.40 6.95 -23.42
CA ILE A 27 -17.25 6.26 -22.82
C ILE A 27 -17.68 4.93 -22.18
N ALA A 28 -18.82 4.93 -21.47
CA ALA A 28 -19.35 3.74 -20.83
C ALA A 28 -19.71 2.65 -21.86
N THR A 29 -20.30 3.06 -22.98
CA THR A 29 -20.67 2.18 -24.09
C THR A 29 -19.43 1.57 -24.73
N ALA A 30 -18.42 2.40 -25.05
CA ALA A 30 -17.17 1.96 -25.65
C ALA A 30 -16.40 0.99 -24.73
N ALA A 31 -16.31 1.31 -23.43
CA ALA A 31 -15.61 0.48 -22.44
C ALA A 31 -16.44 -0.70 -21.92
N ARG A 32 -17.68 -0.88 -22.40
CA ARG A 32 -18.64 -1.90 -21.93
C ARG A 32 -18.78 -1.91 -20.40
N CYS A 33 -18.96 -0.73 -19.82
CA CYS A 33 -19.11 -0.53 -18.39
C CYS A 33 -20.30 0.40 -18.08
N SER A 34 -20.58 0.64 -16.79
CA SER A 34 -21.64 1.58 -16.40
C SER A 34 -21.15 3.02 -16.41
N ALA A 35 -22.03 3.99 -16.73
CA ALA A 35 -21.71 5.41 -16.61
C ALA A 35 -21.26 5.81 -15.19
N ARG A 36 -21.74 5.10 -14.16
CA ARG A 36 -21.28 5.26 -12.77
C ARG A 36 -19.80 4.87 -12.60
N ALA A 37 -19.32 3.86 -13.31
CA ALA A 37 -17.92 3.45 -13.28
C ALA A 37 -17.02 4.51 -13.91
N VAL A 38 -17.43 5.06 -15.07
CA VAL A 38 -16.70 6.16 -15.74
C VAL A 38 -16.61 7.38 -14.82
N ARG A 39 -17.71 7.78 -14.17
CA ARG A 39 -17.70 8.90 -13.20
C ARG A 39 -16.73 8.67 -12.04
N ARG A 40 -16.68 7.45 -11.49
CA ARG A 40 -15.72 7.09 -10.42
C ARG A 40 -14.27 7.12 -10.91
N ILE A 41 -14.01 6.66 -12.14
CA ILE A 41 -12.66 6.68 -12.72
C ILE A 41 -12.20 8.12 -12.98
N ARG A 42 -13.08 8.99 -13.49
CA ARG A 42 -12.81 10.42 -13.63
C ARG A 42 -12.41 11.04 -12.28
N GLN A 43 -13.22 10.83 -11.24
CA GLN A 43 -12.91 11.32 -9.89
C GLN A 43 -11.55 10.80 -9.37
N ARG A 44 -11.19 9.55 -9.65
CA ARG A 44 -9.87 9.01 -9.28
C ARG A 44 -8.72 9.63 -10.06
N LEU A 45 -8.92 9.91 -11.36
CA LEU A 45 -7.94 10.64 -12.16
C LEU A 45 -7.76 12.06 -11.62
N ASP A 46 -8.85 12.74 -11.26
CA ASP A 46 -8.80 14.09 -10.69
C ASP A 46 -8.09 14.11 -9.32
N CYS A 47 -8.35 13.12 -8.46
CA CYS A 47 -7.76 13.05 -7.12
C CYS A 47 -6.32 12.50 -7.08
N PHE A 48 -6.01 11.50 -7.92
CA PHE A 48 -4.80 10.68 -7.79
C PHE A 48 -3.96 10.61 -9.07
N GLY A 49 -4.43 11.16 -10.19
CA GLY A 49 -3.78 11.02 -11.50
C GLY A 49 -3.83 9.60 -12.08
N ALA A 50 -4.55 8.68 -11.45
CA ALA A 50 -4.62 7.27 -11.85
C ALA A 50 -6.06 6.77 -11.91
N THR A 51 -6.33 5.81 -12.81
CA THR A 51 -7.68 5.21 -12.94
C THR A 51 -8.05 4.30 -11.76
N ARG A 52 -7.05 3.91 -10.97
CA ARG A 52 -7.17 3.16 -9.71
C ARG A 52 -6.75 4.06 -8.57
N ALA A 53 -7.48 3.97 -7.47
CA ALA A 53 -7.06 4.61 -6.24
C ALA A 53 -5.76 3.94 -5.76
N PRO A 54 -4.83 4.70 -5.19
CA PRO A 54 -3.70 4.12 -4.50
C PRO A 54 -4.20 3.20 -3.38
N PRO A 55 -3.46 2.12 -3.05
CA PRO A 55 -3.83 1.29 -1.93
C PRO A 55 -3.80 2.12 -0.66
N ASN A 56 -4.96 2.36 -0.06
CA ASN A 56 -5.06 2.88 1.30
C ASN A 56 -4.44 1.80 2.19
N GLY A 57 -3.23 2.01 2.69
CA GLY A 57 -2.52 1.08 3.56
C GLY A 57 -3.41 0.70 4.73
N GLY A 58 -4.09 -0.44 4.62
CA GLY A 58 -5.09 -0.87 5.58
C GLY A 58 -4.44 -1.45 6.82
N GLY A 59 -5.09 -1.24 7.97
CA GLY A 59 -4.70 -1.84 9.23
C GLY A 59 -4.00 -0.87 10.19
N ARG A 60 -3.65 -1.39 11.36
CA ARG A 60 -2.94 -0.65 12.39
C ARG A 60 -1.51 -0.32 11.89
N PRO A 61 -0.98 0.88 12.16
CA PRO A 61 0.43 1.19 11.95
C PRO A 61 1.32 0.12 12.59
N ARG A 62 2.48 -0.13 11.98
CA ARG A 62 3.44 -1.12 12.52
C ARG A 62 4.01 -0.58 13.84
N ASP A 63 4.11 -1.44 14.84
CA ASP A 63 4.75 -1.09 16.12
C ASP A 63 6.27 -0.88 15.94
N ILE A 64 6.90 -1.62 15.01
CA ILE A 64 8.31 -1.41 14.62
C ILE A 64 8.36 -0.55 13.36
N THR A 65 8.95 0.63 13.47
CA THR A 65 9.18 1.55 12.36
C THR A 65 10.40 1.15 11.52
N PRO A 66 10.52 1.61 10.26
CA PRO A 66 11.69 1.30 9.44
C PRO A 66 13.04 1.68 10.08
N PRO A 67 13.21 2.86 10.73
CA PRO A 67 14.46 3.21 11.42
C PRO A 67 14.80 2.25 12.57
N MET A 68 13.81 1.85 13.36
CA MET A 68 14.00 0.86 14.43
C MET A 68 14.50 -0.47 13.89
N LEU A 69 13.94 -0.90 12.74
CA LEU A 69 14.36 -2.14 12.09
C LEU A 69 15.80 -2.05 11.57
N SER A 70 16.20 -0.91 11.00
CA SER A 70 17.57 -0.66 10.56
C SER A 70 18.57 -0.73 11.72
N ALA A 71 18.30 -0.01 12.82
CA ALA A 71 19.16 -0.03 14.00
C ALA A 71 19.27 -1.44 14.62
N LEU A 72 18.15 -2.18 14.62
CA LEU A 72 18.12 -3.56 15.08
C LEU A 72 18.94 -4.50 14.19
N PHE A 73 18.97 -4.27 12.87
CA PHE A 73 19.87 -5.01 11.97
C PHE A 73 21.34 -4.66 12.18
N GLU A 74 21.67 -3.39 12.36
CA GLU A 74 23.04 -2.96 12.70
C GLU A 74 23.52 -3.66 13.98
N ARG A 75 22.66 -3.73 14.99
CA ARG A 75 22.95 -4.46 16.23
C ARG A 75 23.15 -5.96 16.02
N LEU A 76 22.34 -6.58 15.16
CA LEU A 76 22.50 -8.00 14.82
C LEU A 76 23.77 -8.32 14.03
N ILE A 77 24.34 -7.34 13.32
CA ILE A 77 25.65 -7.51 12.67
C ILE A 77 26.75 -7.65 13.73
N GLU A 78 26.66 -6.88 14.82
CA GLU A 78 27.59 -6.97 15.95
C GLU A 78 27.37 -8.23 16.80
N LYS A 79 26.10 -8.59 17.06
CA LYS A 79 25.70 -9.73 17.88
C LYS A 79 24.58 -10.53 17.19
N PRO A 80 24.92 -11.50 16.31
CA PRO A 80 23.93 -12.24 15.52
C PRO A 80 23.12 -13.26 16.33
N ASP A 81 23.61 -13.65 17.50
CA ASP A 81 22.99 -14.61 18.42
C ASP A 81 22.12 -13.93 19.50
N MET A 82 21.80 -12.64 19.33
CA MET A 82 20.95 -11.88 20.24
C MET A 82 19.54 -12.50 20.36
N TYR A 83 19.08 -12.71 21.60
CA TYR A 83 17.75 -13.23 21.87
C TYR A 83 16.66 -12.20 21.56
N LEU A 84 15.45 -12.65 21.20
CA LEU A 84 14.33 -11.76 20.87
C LEU A 84 13.95 -10.83 22.03
N GLU A 85 14.10 -11.30 23.28
CA GLU A 85 13.88 -10.51 24.48
C GLU A 85 14.96 -9.42 24.65
N GLU A 86 16.22 -9.72 24.31
CA GLU A 86 17.30 -8.71 24.32
C GLU A 86 17.04 -7.64 23.24
N MET A 87 16.51 -8.03 22.09
CA MET A 87 16.11 -7.10 21.03
C MET A 87 14.96 -6.20 21.48
N ALA A 88 14.03 -6.73 22.29
CA ALA A 88 12.94 -5.93 22.86
C ALA A 88 13.46 -4.88 23.84
N VAL A 89 14.44 -5.25 24.68
CA VAL A 89 15.12 -4.32 25.58
C VAL A 89 15.87 -3.25 24.78
N PHE A 90 16.62 -3.63 23.74
CA PHE A 90 17.32 -2.68 22.88
C PHE A 90 16.35 -1.66 22.23
N LEU A 91 15.22 -2.12 21.70
CA LEU A 91 14.22 -1.22 21.11
C LEU A 91 13.57 -0.30 22.14
N PHE A 92 13.44 -0.76 23.39
CA PHE A 92 12.95 0.08 24.47
C PHE A 92 14.00 1.12 24.88
N ASP A 93 15.27 0.73 25.05
CA ASP A 93 16.34 1.62 25.48
C ASP A 93 16.64 2.72 24.44
N GLU A 94 16.62 2.37 23.15
CA GLU A 94 16.97 3.30 22.06
C GLU A 94 15.78 4.12 21.55
N PHE A 95 14.57 3.55 21.52
CA PHE A 95 13.38 4.16 20.90
C PHE A 95 12.19 4.34 21.84
N ASP A 96 12.33 4.06 23.15
CA ASP A 96 11.26 4.12 24.15
C ASP A 96 9.99 3.35 23.73
N THR A 97 10.18 2.27 22.95
CA THR A 97 9.07 1.53 22.35
C THR A 97 9.05 0.10 22.87
N LEU A 98 8.03 -0.22 23.68
CA LEU A 98 7.80 -1.57 24.18
C LEU A 98 7.23 -2.48 23.07
N VAL A 99 8.07 -3.36 22.55
CA VAL A 99 7.69 -4.34 21.51
C VAL A 99 7.79 -5.76 22.05
N THR A 100 6.79 -6.60 21.78
CA THR A 100 6.84 -8.01 22.19
C THR A 100 7.83 -8.81 21.33
N ALA A 101 8.49 -9.81 21.92
CA ALA A 101 9.35 -10.76 21.20
C ALA A 101 8.63 -11.41 19.99
N SER A 102 7.32 -11.65 20.10
CA SER A 102 6.51 -12.19 19.00
C SER A 102 6.40 -11.23 17.80
N THR A 103 6.31 -9.93 18.05
CA THR A 103 6.28 -8.89 17.03
C THR A 103 7.65 -8.81 16.35
N ILE A 104 8.74 -8.83 17.12
CA ILE A 104 10.13 -8.81 16.60
C ILE A 104 10.39 -10.04 15.72
N GLY A 105 10.04 -11.23 16.19
CA GLY A 105 10.22 -12.45 15.39
C GLY A 105 9.39 -12.43 14.10
N ARG A 106 8.18 -11.86 14.12
CA ARG A 106 7.35 -11.69 12.91
C ARG A 106 7.94 -10.67 11.95
N THR A 107 8.50 -9.57 12.45
CA THR A 107 9.13 -8.55 11.60
C THR A 107 10.41 -9.07 10.96
N LEU A 108 11.25 -9.79 11.70
CA LEU A 108 12.46 -10.41 11.17
C LEU A 108 12.14 -11.41 10.06
N ARG A 109 11.17 -12.31 10.28
CA ARG A 109 10.72 -13.28 9.26
C ARG A 109 10.14 -12.64 7.99
N ARG A 110 9.64 -11.41 8.08
CA ARG A 110 9.07 -10.69 6.94
C ARG A 110 10.13 -9.89 6.17
N ALA A 111 11.24 -9.57 6.82
CA ALA A 111 12.33 -8.78 6.28
C ALA A 111 13.44 -9.62 5.63
N ALA A 112 13.55 -10.90 6.03
CA ALA A 112 14.28 -11.93 5.30
C ALA A 112 13.48 -12.40 4.07
#